data_AF-A0A3M2SYJ5-F1
#
_entry.id   AF-A0A3M2SYJ5-F1
#
_cell.length_a   1.000
_cell.length_b   1.000
_cell.length_c   1.000
_cell.angle_alpha   90.00
_cell.angle_beta   90.00
_cell.angle_gamma   90.00
#
_symmetry.space_group_name_H-M   'P 1'
#
loop_
_entity.id
_entity.type
_entity.pdbx_description
1 polymer ?
#
loop_
_entity_poly.entity_id
_entity_poly.type
_entity_poly.pdbx_seq_one_letter_code
_entity_poly.pdbx_strand_id
1 'polypeptide(L)'
;MAATMFLAWLLYMFATAPTFGPDSGCNDQTVFVIFGINIVATEPALRWALVGCIGLILLGYTLYLVFTFVGFVFTFVGFCRLLLQRRPPRDDASSDFIDEPGPSVSWADQIPYWLISHTGGCIYIICMLELMFQRNNLSRTESEWSFGQTLAMLMLTGPLIELLSLVLSVIDKRSGRDESAA
;
A
#
# COMPACT_ATOMS: atom_id res chain seq x y z
N MET A 1 2.17 -9.36 6.96
CA MET A 1 2.07 -10.76 6.47
C MET A 1 1.22 -10.88 5.20
N ALA A 2 0.03 -10.24 5.10
CA ALA A 2 -0.77 -10.29 3.86
C ALA A 2 -0.01 -9.74 2.64
N ALA A 3 0.67 -8.60 2.78
CA ALA A 3 1.42 -7.99 1.69
C ALA A 3 2.57 -8.87 1.15
N THR A 4 3.31 -9.56 2.04
CA THR A 4 4.38 -10.47 1.63
C THR A 4 3.85 -11.71 0.92
N MET A 5 2.72 -12.26 1.39
CA MET A 5 2.06 -13.39 0.72
C MET A 5 1.55 -12.98 -0.66
N PHE A 6 0.95 -11.80 -0.77
CA PHE A 6 0.48 -11.26 -2.05
C PHE A 6 1.63 -11.02 -3.03
N LEU A 7 2.73 -10.39 -2.59
CA LEU A 7 3.91 -10.18 -3.43
C LEU A 7 4.56 -11.49 -3.87
N ALA A 8 4.66 -12.48 -2.97
CA ALA A 8 5.17 -13.81 -3.31
C ALA A 8 4.26 -14.52 -4.33
N TRP A 9 2.94 -14.39 -4.18
CA TRP A 9 1.97 -14.92 -5.14
C TRP A 9 2.10 -14.24 -6.51
N LEU A 10 2.22 -12.91 -6.57
CA LEU A 10 2.45 -12.18 -7.82
C LEU A 10 3.77 -12.61 -8.48
N LEU A 11 4.84 -12.74 -7.68
CA LEU A 11 6.14 -13.20 -8.16
C LEU A 11 6.01 -14.59 -8.79
N TYR A 12 5.35 -15.53 -8.13
CA TYR A 12 5.06 -16.86 -8.66
C TYR A 12 4.26 -16.78 -9.96
N MET A 13 3.14 -16.05 -9.95
CA MET A 13 2.27 -15.89 -11.11
C MET A 13 3.05 -15.40 -12.34
N PHE A 14 3.79 -14.30 -12.23
CA PHE A 14 4.59 -13.77 -13.35
C PHE A 14 5.77 -14.68 -13.71
N ALA A 15 6.41 -15.30 -12.71
CA ALA A 15 7.47 -16.28 -12.95
C ALA A 15 6.96 -17.55 -13.65
N THR A 16 5.66 -17.83 -13.64
CA THR A 16 5.05 -18.96 -14.38
C THR A 16 4.05 -18.52 -15.45
N ALA A 17 4.07 -17.25 -15.89
CA ALA A 17 3.01 -16.66 -16.71
C ALA A 17 2.55 -17.51 -17.92
N PRO A 18 3.42 -18.17 -18.73
CA PRO A 18 2.97 -18.98 -19.86
C PRO A 18 2.19 -20.23 -19.45
N THR A 19 2.50 -20.81 -18.30
CA THR A 19 1.91 -22.06 -17.80
C THR A 19 1.01 -21.84 -16.59
N PHE A 20 0.67 -20.58 -16.29
CA PHE A 20 -0.09 -20.24 -15.10
C PHE A 20 -1.56 -20.62 -15.30
N GLY A 21 -2.15 -21.21 -14.25
CA GLY A 21 -3.57 -21.57 -14.22
C GLY A 21 -3.90 -22.95 -14.83
N PRO A 22 -5.15 -23.40 -14.68
CA PRO A 22 -5.62 -24.70 -15.17
C PRO A 22 -5.65 -24.79 -16.70
N ASP A 23 -5.82 -23.65 -17.38
CA ASP A 23 -6.02 -23.56 -18.82
C ASP A 23 -4.96 -22.64 -19.44
N SER A 24 -3.70 -23.08 -19.43
CA SER A 24 -2.56 -22.25 -19.81
C SER A 24 -2.51 -21.88 -21.30
N GLY A 25 -3.36 -22.50 -22.13
CA GLY A 25 -3.35 -22.32 -23.59
C GLY A 25 -3.84 -20.95 -24.08
N CYS A 26 -4.41 -20.12 -23.21
CA CYS A 26 -4.89 -18.77 -23.55
C CYS A 26 -4.01 -17.64 -22.99
N ASN A 27 -2.93 -17.98 -22.25
CA ASN A 27 -2.08 -16.96 -21.61
C ASN A 27 -1.36 -16.07 -22.62
N ASP A 28 -1.06 -16.59 -23.82
CA ASP A 28 -0.46 -15.86 -24.95
C ASP A 28 -1.45 -14.91 -25.66
N GLN A 29 -2.74 -15.05 -25.40
CA GLN A 29 -3.78 -14.14 -25.88
C GLN A 29 -4.02 -12.99 -24.90
N THR A 30 -3.48 -13.07 -23.69
CA THR A 30 -3.61 -12.02 -22.69
C THR A 30 -2.68 -10.85 -23.04
N VAL A 31 -3.21 -9.65 -23.10
CA VAL A 31 -2.52 -8.42 -23.51
C VAL A 31 -2.59 -7.38 -22.40
N PHE A 32 -1.43 -6.89 -21.96
CA PHE A 32 -1.29 -5.71 -21.14
C PHE A 32 -1.28 -4.46 -22.01
N VAL A 33 -1.94 -3.39 -21.53
CA VAL A 33 -1.91 -2.08 -22.18
C VAL A 33 -1.07 -1.14 -21.32
N ILE A 34 0.12 -0.79 -21.82
CA ILE A 34 1.06 0.11 -21.13
C ILE A 34 1.31 1.30 -22.05
N PHE A 35 0.93 2.50 -21.59
CA PHE A 35 0.98 3.73 -22.41
C PHE A 35 0.25 3.59 -23.77
N GLY A 36 -0.85 2.82 -23.81
CA GLY A 36 -1.61 2.56 -25.04
C GLY A 36 -0.98 1.55 -26.00
N ILE A 37 0.17 0.98 -25.66
CA ILE A 37 0.81 -0.09 -26.43
C ILE A 37 0.34 -1.43 -25.88
N ASN A 38 -0.05 -2.32 -26.79
CA ASN A 38 -0.45 -3.69 -26.50
C ASN A 38 0.82 -4.57 -26.37
N ILE A 39 1.03 -5.16 -25.19
CA ILE A 39 2.16 -6.06 -24.91
C ILE A 39 1.59 -7.38 -24.40
N VAL A 40 1.99 -8.49 -25.02
CA VAL A 40 1.52 -9.82 -24.64
C VAL A 40 2.03 -10.19 -23.24
N ALA A 41 1.20 -10.81 -22.41
CA ALA A 41 1.53 -11.18 -21.04
C ALA A 41 2.67 -12.18 -20.91
N THR A 42 2.88 -13.00 -21.94
CA THR A 42 3.97 -13.99 -22.02
C THR A 42 5.28 -13.41 -22.55
N GLU A 43 5.31 -12.13 -22.91
CA GLU A 43 6.50 -11.47 -23.46
C GLU A 43 7.67 -11.56 -22.46
N PRO A 44 8.83 -12.13 -22.85
CA PRO A 44 9.93 -12.40 -21.92
C PRO A 44 10.47 -11.14 -21.24
N ALA A 45 10.59 -10.04 -21.98
CA ALA A 45 11.13 -8.79 -21.45
C ALA A 45 10.26 -8.21 -20.32
N LEU A 46 8.94 -8.11 -20.57
CA LEU A 46 7.98 -7.62 -19.57
C LEU A 46 7.95 -8.54 -18.34
N ARG A 47 7.91 -9.86 -18.58
CA ARG A 47 7.85 -10.86 -17.51
C ARG A 47 9.04 -10.76 -16.57
N TRP A 48 10.26 -10.78 -17.11
CA TRP A 48 11.46 -10.71 -16.27
C TRP A 48 11.66 -9.34 -15.63
N ALA A 49 11.20 -8.26 -16.28
CA ALA A 49 11.16 -6.94 -15.65
C ALA A 49 10.24 -6.94 -14.42
N LEU A 50 9.01 -7.47 -14.53
CA LEU A 50 8.07 -7.57 -13.41
C LEU A 50 8.58 -8.48 -12.30
N VAL A 51 9.10 -9.66 -12.65
CA VAL A 51 9.71 -10.60 -11.68
C VAL A 51 10.88 -9.93 -10.95
N GLY A 52 11.76 -9.22 -11.67
CA GLY A 52 12.88 -8.48 -11.09
C GLY A 52 12.41 -7.37 -10.14
N CYS A 53 11.47 -6.53 -10.57
CA CYS A 53 10.93 -5.45 -9.75
C CYS A 53 10.24 -5.97 -8.49
N ILE A 54 9.36 -6.97 -8.61
CA ILE A 54 8.65 -7.57 -7.47
C ILE A 54 9.65 -8.26 -6.53
N GLY A 55 10.63 -8.99 -7.07
CA GLY A 55 11.68 -9.65 -6.30
C GLY A 55 12.52 -8.67 -5.50
N LEU A 56 12.91 -7.53 -6.10
CA LEU A 56 13.64 -6.46 -5.41
C LEU A 56 12.81 -5.81 -4.31
N ILE A 57 11.53 -5.55 -4.55
CA ILE A 57 10.61 -5.02 -3.52
C ILE A 57 10.50 -5.99 -2.35
N LEU A 58 10.32 -7.29 -2.64
CA LEU A 58 10.19 -8.32 -1.62
C LEU A 58 11.48 -8.45 -0.80
N LEU A 59 12.64 -8.47 -1.46
CA LEU A 59 13.94 -8.48 -0.80
C LEU A 59 14.14 -7.25 0.10
N GLY A 60 13.88 -6.05 -0.43
CA GLY A 60 14.00 -4.80 0.32
C GLY A 60 13.09 -4.77 1.54
N TYR A 61 11.84 -5.20 1.39
CA TYR A 61 10.89 -5.30 2.49
C TYR A 61 11.32 -6.31 3.56
N THR A 62 11.80 -7.49 3.16
CA THR A 62 12.32 -8.49 4.09
C THR A 62 13.54 -7.98 4.86
N LEU A 63 14.49 -7.35 4.16
CA LEU A 63 15.67 -6.74 4.80
C LEU A 63 15.26 -5.64 5.78
N TYR A 64 14.35 -4.75 5.39
CA TYR A 64 13.82 -3.70 6.26
C TYR A 64 13.21 -4.26 7.55
N LEU A 65 12.40 -5.33 7.47
CA LEU A 65 11.83 -5.97 8.64
C LEU A 65 12.91 -6.58 9.56
N VAL A 66 13.92 -7.23 8.98
CA VAL A 66 15.03 -7.81 9.75
C VAL A 66 15.82 -6.72 10.47
N PHE A 67 16.19 -5.64 9.78
CA PHE A 67 16.94 -4.54 10.40
C PHE A 67 16.14 -3.83 11.49
N THR A 68 14.85 -3.60 11.25
CA THR A 68 13.97 -2.97 12.26
C THR A 68 13.83 -3.86 13.49
N PHE A 69 13.67 -5.17 13.30
CA PHE A 69 13.58 -6.13 14.39
C PHE A 69 14.88 -6.20 15.21
N VAL A 70 16.02 -6.32 14.54
CA VAL A 70 17.34 -6.35 15.19
C VAL A 70 17.58 -5.05 15.97
N GLY A 71 17.35 -3.88 15.34
CA GLY A 71 17.47 -2.59 15.99
C GLY A 71 16.55 -2.44 17.21
N PHE A 72 15.32 -2.92 17.13
CA PHE A 72 14.39 -2.95 18.25
C PHE A 72 14.92 -3.79 19.41
N VAL A 73 15.44 -5.00 19.15
CA VAL A 73 16.01 -5.88 20.18
C VAL A 73 17.22 -5.21 20.86
N PHE A 74 18.13 -4.59 20.09
CA PHE A 74 19.28 -3.88 20.66
C PHE A 74 18.85 -2.71 21.55
N THR A 75 17.89 -1.91 21.09
CA THR A 75 17.37 -0.75 21.84
C THR A 75 16.67 -1.22 23.11
N PHE A 76 15.86 -2.27 23.03
CA PHE A 76 15.16 -2.87 24.16
C PHE A 76 16.13 -3.44 25.20
N VAL A 77 17.15 -4.20 24.78
CA VAL A 77 18.17 -4.73 25.70
C VAL A 77 18.98 -3.60 26.35
N GLY A 78 19.34 -2.56 25.59
CA GLY A 78 20.02 -1.38 26.12
C GLY A 78 19.17 -0.66 27.17
N PHE A 79 17.89 -0.46 26.88
CA PHE A 79 16.93 0.13 27.81
C PHE A 79 16.74 -0.74 29.07
N CYS A 80 16.57 -2.05 28.94
CA CYS A 80 16.50 -2.96 30.08
C CYS A 80 17.78 -2.91 30.93
N ARG A 81 18.96 -2.86 30.31
CA ARG A 81 20.24 -2.71 31.04
C ARG A 81 20.29 -1.40 31.80
N LEU A 82 19.85 -0.28 31.20
CA LEU A 82 19.76 1.01 31.87
C LEU A 82 18.79 0.98 33.05
N LEU A 83 17.62 0.33 32.89
CA LEU A 83 16.65 0.16 33.97
C LEU A 83 17.21 -0.72 35.10
N LEU A 84 17.95 -1.78 34.78
CA LEU A 84 18.59 -2.65 35.76
C LEU A 84 19.81 -1.99 36.43
N GLN A 85 20.49 -1.05 35.76
CA GLN A 85 21.63 -0.30 36.29
C GLN A 85 21.26 0.98 37.03
N ARG A 86 19.98 1.38 37.06
CA ARG A 86 19.52 2.51 37.88
C ARG A 86 19.75 2.23 39.36
N ARG A 87 20.90 2.68 39.87
CA ARG A 87 21.12 2.95 41.30
C ARG A 87 20.13 4.03 41.77
N PRO A 88 19.74 4.05 43.07
CA PRO A 88 18.85 5.08 43.60
C PRO A 88 19.42 6.48 43.32
N PRO A 89 18.56 7.45 42.99
CA PRO A 89 18.98 8.75 42.50
C PRO A 89 19.80 9.49 43.56
N ARG A 90 20.94 10.05 43.14
CA ARG A 90 21.59 11.15 43.84
C ARG A 90 21.03 12.42 43.22
N ASP A 91 20.31 13.19 44.04
CA ASP A 91 19.74 14.48 43.67
C ASP A 91 20.87 15.45 43.33
N ASP A 92 21.12 15.70 42.06
CA ASP A 92 21.87 16.87 41.62
C ASP A 92 21.46 17.31 40.20
N ALA A 93 20.90 18.52 40.17
CA ALA A 93 20.99 19.54 39.14
C ALA A 93 20.42 19.26 37.74
N SER A 94 19.22 19.83 37.54
CA SER A 94 18.80 20.66 36.40
C SER A 94 19.75 20.76 35.20
N SER A 95 19.38 20.11 34.10
CA SER A 95 19.86 20.46 32.76
C SER A 95 18.77 21.25 32.03
N ASP A 96 19.03 22.54 31.81
CA ASP A 96 18.28 23.37 30.88
C ASP A 96 18.33 22.75 29.48
N PHE A 97 17.18 22.27 29.02
CA PHE A 97 16.98 21.83 27.65
C PHE A 97 16.64 23.06 26.81
N ILE A 98 17.62 23.55 26.05
CA ILE A 98 17.38 24.56 25.01
C ILE A 98 16.67 23.83 23.86
N ASP A 99 15.36 24.06 23.74
CA ASP A 99 14.57 23.72 22.55
C ASP A 99 15.13 24.52 21.36
N GLU A 100 15.93 23.89 20.49
CA GLU A 100 16.22 24.47 19.19
C GLU A 100 14.96 24.39 18.30
N PRO A 101 14.49 25.51 17.71
CA PRO A 101 13.39 25.47 16.76
C PRO A 101 13.86 24.73 15.50
N GLY A 102 13.43 23.47 15.37
CA GLY A 102 13.67 22.67 14.18
C GLY A 102 13.10 23.35 12.92
N PRO A 103 13.68 23.09 11.75
CA PRO A 103 13.28 23.72 10.51
C PRO A 103 11.79 23.49 10.23
N SER A 104 10.99 24.56 10.23
CA SER A 104 9.58 24.53 9.87
C SER A 104 9.47 24.32 8.36
N VAL A 105 9.48 23.05 7.93
CA VAL A 105 9.12 22.67 6.57
C VAL A 105 7.69 23.17 6.32
N SER A 106 7.51 24.12 5.39
CA SER A 106 6.20 24.64 5.01
C SER A 106 5.44 23.56 4.24
N TRP A 107 4.70 22.73 4.97
CA TRP A 107 3.88 21.65 4.42
C TRP A 107 2.85 22.13 3.39
N ALA A 108 2.55 23.44 3.36
CA ALA A 108 1.56 24.05 2.48
C ALA A 108 1.94 23.99 0.97
N ASP A 109 3.24 24.03 0.64
CA ASP A 109 3.68 24.11 -0.75
C ASP A 109 3.73 22.75 -1.47
N GLN A 110 3.72 21.63 -0.73
CA GLN A 110 3.77 20.27 -1.30
C GLN A 110 2.40 19.63 -1.54
N ILE A 111 1.35 20.14 -0.88
CA ILE A 111 -0.03 19.64 -0.99
C ILE A 111 -0.56 19.62 -2.44
N PRO A 112 -0.43 20.70 -3.25
CA PRO A 112 -1.06 20.72 -4.57
C PRO A 112 -0.40 19.74 -5.56
N TYR A 113 0.93 19.61 -5.54
CA TYR A 113 1.64 18.71 -6.46
C TYR A 113 1.36 17.24 -6.15
N TRP A 114 1.31 16.88 -4.85
CA TRP A 114 0.98 15.52 -4.44
C TRP A 114 -0.45 15.14 -4.87
N LEU A 115 -1.42 16.04 -4.66
CA LEU A 115 -2.81 15.80 -5.03
C LEU A 115 -3.00 15.65 -6.53
N ILE A 116 -2.40 16.54 -7.33
CA ILE A 116 -2.47 16.50 -8.80
C ILE A 116 -1.83 15.21 -9.32
N SER A 117 -0.63 14.87 -8.83
CA SER A 117 0.08 13.65 -9.24
C SER A 117 -0.70 12.38 -8.87
N HIS A 118 -1.27 12.33 -7.66
CA HIS A 118 -2.04 11.20 -7.19
C HIS A 118 -3.31 11.01 -8.04
N THR A 119 -4.05 12.10 -8.27
CA THR A 119 -5.27 12.08 -9.06
C THR A 119 -5.00 11.67 -10.51
N GLY A 120 -3.97 12.25 -11.14
CA GLY A 120 -3.56 11.88 -12.50
C GLY A 120 -3.12 10.42 -12.61
N GLY A 121 -2.37 9.92 -11.62
CA GLY A 121 -1.96 8.52 -11.53
C GLY A 121 -3.16 7.57 -11.41
N CYS A 122 -4.14 7.89 -10.57
CA CYS A 122 -5.37 7.11 -10.43
C CYS A 122 -6.16 7.06 -11.73
N ILE A 123 -6.34 8.20 -12.41
CA ILE A 123 -7.02 8.27 -13.72
C ILE A 123 -6.28 7.42 -14.75
N TYR A 124 -4.95 7.51 -14.80
CA TYR A 124 -4.14 6.71 -15.71
C TYR A 124 -4.31 5.22 -15.47
N ILE A 125 -4.20 4.77 -14.21
CA ILE A 125 -4.37 3.35 -13.85
C ILE A 125 -5.75 2.85 -14.25
N ILE A 126 -6.78 3.64 -13.97
CA ILE A 126 -8.17 3.36 -14.35
C ILE A 126 -8.31 3.20 -15.87
N CYS A 127 -7.78 4.15 -16.66
CA CYS A 127 -7.86 4.09 -18.11
C CYS A 127 -7.10 2.90 -18.69
N MET A 128 -5.91 2.60 -18.18
CA MET A 128 -5.12 1.44 -18.65
C MET A 128 -5.80 0.12 -18.30
N LEU A 129 -6.41 0.03 -17.12
CA LEU A 129 -7.18 -1.14 -16.70
C LEU A 129 -8.39 -1.37 -17.63
N GLU A 130 -9.11 -0.31 -18.00
CA GLU A 130 -10.24 -0.41 -18.94
C GLU A 130 -9.79 -0.91 -20.31
N LEU A 131 -8.71 -0.31 -20.84
CA LEU A 131 -8.16 -0.72 -22.12
C LEU A 131 -7.71 -2.19 -22.08
N MET A 132 -7.15 -2.64 -20.96
CA MET A 132 -6.78 -4.04 -20.76
C MET A 132 -8.01 -4.96 -20.78
N PHE A 133 -9.09 -4.61 -20.06
CA PHE A 133 -10.32 -5.42 -20.08
C PHE A 133 -10.94 -5.51 -21.47
N GLN A 134 -11.06 -4.38 -22.18
CA GLN A 134 -11.62 -4.35 -23.53
C GLN A 134 -10.80 -5.18 -24.54
N ARG A 135 -9.48 -5.25 -24.36
CA ARG A 135 -8.58 -5.98 -25.28
C ARG A 135 -8.54 -7.48 -25.03
N ASN A 136 -8.88 -7.93 -23.82
CA ASN A 136 -8.77 -9.34 -23.42
C ASN A 136 -10.05 -10.15 -23.56
N ASN A 137 -11.10 -9.61 -24.20
CA ASN A 137 -12.35 -10.31 -24.57
C ASN A 137 -12.77 -11.41 -23.56
N LEU A 138 -12.99 -11.03 -22.30
CA LEU A 138 -13.52 -11.94 -21.29
C LEU A 138 -14.89 -12.47 -21.75
N SER A 139 -15.17 -13.74 -21.46
CA SER A 139 -16.32 -14.46 -22.02
C SER A 139 -17.66 -13.75 -21.77
N ARG A 140 -18.63 -13.93 -22.67
CA ARG A 140 -19.97 -13.29 -22.62
C ARG A 140 -20.74 -13.46 -21.30
N THR A 141 -20.38 -14.45 -20.49
CA THR A 141 -20.99 -14.72 -19.17
C THR A 141 -20.31 -13.93 -18.05
N GLU A 142 -19.03 -13.60 -18.18
CA GLU A 142 -18.29 -12.72 -17.26
C GLU A 142 -18.39 -11.24 -17.66
N SER A 143 -18.82 -10.95 -18.89
CA SER A 143 -19.08 -9.58 -19.39
C SER A 143 -20.35 -8.93 -18.85
N GLU A 144 -21.13 -9.60 -17.99
CA GLU A 144 -22.34 -9.03 -17.39
C GLU A 144 -22.02 -7.93 -16.37
N TRP A 145 -20.85 -8.01 -15.73
CA TRP A 145 -20.31 -6.90 -14.94
C TRP A 145 -19.58 -5.94 -15.87
N SER A 146 -20.26 -4.85 -16.22
CA SER A 146 -19.62 -3.78 -16.97
C SER A 146 -18.54 -3.14 -16.09
N PHE A 147 -17.38 -2.85 -16.68
CA PHE A 147 -16.28 -2.18 -15.97
C PHE A 147 -16.72 -0.86 -15.30
N GLY A 148 -17.69 -0.14 -15.89
CA GLY A 148 -18.30 1.05 -15.30
C GLY A 148 -18.93 0.81 -13.94
N GLN A 149 -19.46 -0.39 -13.66
CA GLN A 149 -20.01 -0.76 -12.34
C GLN A 149 -18.89 -1.06 -11.33
N THR A 150 -17.84 -1.79 -11.73
CA THR A 150 -16.68 -2.06 -10.87
C THR A 150 -15.93 -0.78 -10.53
N LEU A 151 -15.79 0.12 -11.50
CA LEU A 151 -15.18 1.43 -11.32
C LEU A 151 -16.06 2.35 -10.46
N ALA A 152 -17.38 2.33 -10.65
CA ALA A 152 -18.31 3.05 -9.79
C ALA A 152 -18.22 2.55 -8.33
N MET A 153 -18.10 1.23 -8.11
CA MET A 153 -17.89 0.68 -6.77
C MET A 153 -16.53 1.09 -6.17
N LEU A 154 -15.46 1.08 -6.96
CA LEU A 154 -14.14 1.56 -6.52
C LEU A 154 -14.15 3.06 -6.18
N MET A 155 -14.79 3.88 -7.01
CA MET A 155 -14.93 5.32 -6.76
C MET A 155 -15.86 5.63 -5.58
N LEU A 156 -16.89 4.81 -5.35
CA LEU A 156 -17.77 4.92 -4.18
C LEU A 156 -17.10 4.46 -2.88
N THR A 157 -16.06 3.63 -2.95
CA THR A 157 -15.39 3.08 -1.77
C THR A 157 -14.75 4.19 -0.92
N GLY A 158 -14.10 5.19 -1.54
CA GLY A 158 -13.51 6.33 -0.83
C GLY A 158 -14.54 7.14 -0.03
N PRO A 159 -15.59 7.69 -0.67
CA PRO A 159 -16.68 8.38 0.01
C PRO A 159 -17.40 7.52 1.07
N LEU A 160 -17.53 6.20 0.86
CA LEU A 160 -18.10 5.29 1.84
C LEU A 160 -17.25 5.20 3.12
N ILE A 161 -15.92 5.18 3.00
CA ILE A 161 -15.01 5.18 4.15
C ILE A 161 -15.11 6.49 4.92
N GLU A 162 -15.21 7.62 4.22
CA GLU A 162 -15.43 8.94 4.85
C GLU A 162 -16.79 8.99 5.57
N LEU A 163 -17.85 8.49 4.94
CA LEU A 163 -19.18 8.43 5.56
C LEU A 163 -19.18 7.53 6.79
N LEU A 164 -18.52 6.36 6.72
CA LEU A 164 -18.40 5.44 7.85
C LEU A 164 -17.65 6.09 9.03
N SER A 165 -16.56 6.79 8.74
CA SER A 165 -15.79 7.48 9.78
C SER A 165 -16.55 8.63 10.42
N LEU A 166 -17.35 9.38 9.66
CA LEU A 166 -18.27 10.39 10.19
C LEU A 166 -19.36 9.78 11.07
N VAL A 167 -19.97 8.66 10.66
CA VAL A 167 -20.99 7.96 11.45
C VAL A 167 -20.40 7.46 12.77
N LEU A 168 -19.22 6.85 12.73
CA LEU A 168 -18.52 6.41 13.95
C LEU A 168 -18.19 7.59 14.87
N SER A 169 -17.74 8.72 14.32
CA SER A 169 -17.49 9.93 15.10
C SER A 169 -18.74 10.49 15.78
N VAL A 170 -19.89 10.43 15.11
CA VAL A 170 -21.18 10.86 15.68
C VAL A 170 -21.64 9.92 16.80
N ILE A 171 -21.48 8.60 16.62
CA ILE A 171 -21.83 7.60 17.62
C ILE A 171 -20.97 7.77 18.87
N ASP A 172 -19.65 7.92 18.71
CA ASP A 172 -18.70 8.15 19.80
C ASP A 172 -19.05 9.41 20.61
N LYS A 173 -19.38 10.50 19.91
CA LYS A 173 -19.80 11.77 20.53
C LYS A 173 -21.12 11.67 21.31
N ARG A 174 -22.03 10.77 20.92
CA ARG A 174 -23.27 10.50 21.69
C ARG A 174 -22.97 9.69 22.95
N SER A 175 -22.15 8.64 22.85
CA SER A 175 -21.78 7.79 23.99
C SER A 175 -21.17 8.61 25.14
N GLY A 176 -20.24 9.52 24.84
CA GLY A 176 -19.61 10.36 25.87
C GLY A 176 -20.54 11.42 26.49
N ARG A 177 -21.59 11.84 25.79
CA ARG A 177 -22.58 12.79 26.34
C ARG A 177 -23.52 12.12 27.34
N ASP A 178 -23.90 10.87 27.09
CA ASP A 178 -24.76 10.10 27.98
C ASP A 178 -24.02 9.71 29.27
N GLU A 179 -22.70 9.44 29.22
CA GLU A 179 -21.86 9.22 30.41
C GLU A 179 -21.64 10.49 31.26
N SER A 180 -21.66 11.68 30.65
CA SER A 180 -21.47 12.95 31.37
C SER A 180 -22.74 13.46 32.05
N ALA A 181 -23.89 12.87 31.73
CA ALA A 181 -25.21 13.26 32.26
C ALA A 181 -25.72 12.32 33.36
N ALA A 182 -24.99 11.24 33.67
CA ALA A 182 -25.24 10.31 34.76
C ALA A 182 -24.34 10.62 35.97
#